data_AF-A0A4Y2IA56-F1
#
_entry.id   AF-A0A4Y2IA56-F1
#
_cell.length_a   1.000
_cell.length_b   1.000
_cell.length_c   1.000
_cell.angle_alpha   90.00
_cell.angle_beta   90.00
_cell.angle_gamma   90.00
#
_symmetry.space_group_name_H-M   'P 1'
#
loop_
_entity.id
_entity.type
_entity.pdbx_description
1 polymer ?
#
loop_
_entity_poly.entity_id
_entity_poly.type
_entity_poly.pdbx_seq_one_letter_code
_entity_poly.pdbx_strand_id
1 'polypeptide(L)'
;MYSLQQEERKRIISDKVSAFTSKDFEDYCKDEGIQRIPITIGVPRANGQIERMHGTLIPVLAKLSIDYPAKWFKFVLDVQRIINCIVSRYTKFTPFELMTGVKM
;
A
#
# COMPACT_ATOMS: atom_id res chain seq x y z
N MET A 1 -31.41 -21.86 2.60
CA MET A 1 -30.87 -20.85 3.52
C MET A 1 -29.69 -20.20 2.81
N TYR A 2 -29.94 -19.10 2.10
CA TYR A 2 -28.95 -18.43 1.26
C TYR A 2 -27.88 -17.79 2.16
N SER A 3 -26.69 -18.39 2.17
CA SER A 3 -25.48 -17.71 2.60
C SER A 3 -25.26 -16.57 1.60
N LEU A 4 -25.57 -15.34 2.02
CA LEU A 4 -25.02 -14.15 1.40
C LEU A 4 -23.52 -14.23 1.64
N GLN A 5 -22.79 -14.83 0.69
CA GLN A 5 -21.38 -14.49 0.53
C GLN A 5 -21.37 -13.01 0.19
N GLN A 6 -21.14 -12.19 1.19
CA GLN A 6 -20.91 -10.77 1.02
C GLN A 6 -19.57 -10.66 0.29
N GLU A 7 -19.65 -10.69 -1.04
CA GLU A 7 -18.49 -10.57 -1.92
C GLU A 7 -17.79 -9.26 -1.55
N GLU A 8 -16.63 -9.37 -0.90
CA GLU A 8 -15.88 -8.21 -0.43
C GLU A 8 -15.54 -7.34 -1.64
N ARG A 9 -16.23 -6.20 -1.79
CA ARG A 9 -15.88 -5.23 -2.82
C ARG A 9 -14.46 -4.74 -2.59
N LYS A 10 -13.52 -5.29 -3.36
CA LYS A 10 -12.14 -4.82 -3.44
C LYS A 10 -12.19 -3.37 -3.91
N ARG A 11 -11.63 -2.47 -3.11
CA ARG A 11 -11.61 -1.03 -3.39
C ARG A 11 -10.18 -0.58 -3.55
N ILE A 12 -9.91 0.17 -4.61
CA ILE A 12 -8.61 0.83 -4.82
C ILE A 12 -8.84 2.34 -4.77
N ILE A 13 -8.23 2.98 -3.78
CA ILE A 13 -8.14 4.44 -3.70
C ILE A 13 -6.83 4.84 -4.36
N SER A 14 -6.87 5.74 -5.33
CA SER A 14 -5.64 6.23 -5.99
C SER A 14 -5.72 7.72 -6.31
N ASP A 15 -4.55 8.29 -6.58
CA ASP A 15 -4.44 9.57 -7.24
C ASP A 15 -4.93 9.53 -8.71
N LYS A 16 -5.01 10.71 -9.31
CA LYS A 16 -5.44 10.91 -10.69
C LYS A 16 -4.27 10.93 -11.68
N VAL A 17 -3.17 10.24 -11.37
CA VAL A 17 -2.06 10.12 -12.34
C VAL A 17 -2.52 9.28 -13.54
N SER A 18 -1.93 9.55 -14.71
CA SER A 18 -2.29 8.94 -15.99
C SER A 18 -2.30 7.40 -15.94
N ALA A 19 -1.36 6.80 -15.22
CA ALA A 19 -1.28 5.34 -15.05
C ALA A 19 -2.57 4.76 -14.47
N PHE A 20 -3.16 5.41 -13.46
CA PHE A 20 -4.38 4.95 -12.81
C PHE A 20 -5.66 5.44 -13.49
N THR A 21 -5.59 6.44 -14.38
CA THR A 21 -6.74 6.88 -15.20
C THR A 21 -6.73 6.27 -16.61
N SER A 22 -5.79 5.38 -16.90
CA SER A 22 -5.69 4.71 -18.19
C SER A 22 -6.89 3.79 -18.44
N LYS A 23 -7.21 3.59 -19.72
CA LYS A 23 -8.31 2.73 -20.12
C LYS A 23 -8.05 1.27 -19.71
N ASP A 24 -6.82 0.80 -19.93
CA ASP A 24 -6.38 -0.54 -19.55
C ASP A 24 -6.57 -0.81 -18.05
N PHE A 25 -6.24 0.15 -17.19
CA PHE A 25 -6.45 0.02 -15.75
C PHE A 25 -7.93 0.04 -15.36
N GLU A 26 -8.74 0.87 -16.03
CA GLU A 26 -10.19 0.91 -15.81
C GLU A 26 -10.84 -0.44 -16.17
N ASP A 27 -10.46 -1.03 -17.29
CA ASP A 27 -11.01 -2.29 -17.78
C ASP A 27 -10.56 -3.46 -16.88
N TYR A 28 -9.29 -3.50 -16.47
CA TYR A 28 -8.81 -4.44 -15.45
C TYR A 28 -9.62 -4.35 -14.15
N CYS A 29 -9.91 -3.14 -13.65
CA CYS A 29 -10.72 -2.99 -12.44
C CYS A 29 -12.16 -3.50 -12.63
N LYS A 30 -12.74 -3.34 -13.81
CA LYS A 30 -14.10 -3.85 -14.09
C LYS A 30 -14.13 -5.37 -14.13
N ASP A 31 -13.15 -5.98 -14.81
CA ASP A 31 -13.05 -7.43 -14.94
C ASP A 31 -12.84 -8.12 -13.59
N GLU A 32 -12.03 -7.53 -12.71
CA GLU A 32 -11.76 -8.03 -11.36
C GLU A 32 -12.82 -7.63 -10.31
N GLY A 33 -13.88 -6.92 -10.71
CA GLY A 33 -14.91 -6.42 -9.79
C GLY A 33 -14.40 -5.41 -8.75
N ILE A 34 -13.30 -4.72 -9.06
CA ILE A 34 -12.65 -3.74 -8.19
C ILE A 34 -13.31 -2.36 -8.36
N GLN A 35 -13.82 -1.82 -7.26
CA GLN A 35 -14.30 -0.44 -7.24
C GLN A 35 -13.13 0.54 -7.14
N ARG A 36 -12.89 1.26 -8.24
CA ARG A 36 -11.91 2.36 -8.29
C ARG A 36 -12.48 3.64 -7.66
N ILE A 37 -11.71 4.27 -6.77
CA ILE A 37 -12.05 5.53 -6.08
C ILE A 37 -10.93 6.55 -6.29
N PRO A 38 -11.02 7.44 -7.30
CA PRO A 38 -10.02 8.48 -7.50
C PRO A 38 -10.16 9.57 -6.42
N ILE A 39 -9.05 10.01 -5.84
CA ILE A 39 -9.07 11.13 -4.88
C ILE A 39 -9.44 12.45 -5.56
N THR A 40 -10.06 13.36 -4.81
CA THR A 40 -10.40 14.71 -5.28
C THR A 40 -9.13 15.53 -5.55
N ILE A 41 -9.12 16.28 -6.66
CA ILE A 41 -8.03 17.20 -7.00
C ILE A 41 -7.92 18.25 -5.90
N GLY A 42 -6.70 18.54 -5.45
CA GLY A 42 -6.45 19.50 -4.38
C GLY A 42 -6.67 18.95 -2.97
N VAL A 43 -6.93 17.65 -2.81
CA VAL A 43 -7.03 16.98 -1.49
C VAL A 43 -5.91 15.93 -1.34
N PRO A 44 -4.64 16.36 -1.18
CA PRO A 44 -3.51 15.42 -1.06
C PRO A 44 -3.63 14.51 0.17
N ARG A 45 -4.31 14.98 1.23
CA ARG A 45 -4.55 14.21 2.47
C ARG A 45 -5.27 12.88 2.24
N ALA A 46 -6.05 12.75 1.17
CA ALA A 46 -6.70 11.49 0.80
C ALA A 46 -5.69 10.37 0.49
N ASN A 47 -4.46 10.73 0.08
CA ASN A 47 -3.34 9.82 -0.11
C ASN A 47 -2.37 9.80 1.09
N GLY A 48 -2.76 10.39 2.22
CA GLY A 48 -1.87 10.62 3.36
C GLY A 48 -1.31 9.34 3.99
N GLN A 49 -1.99 8.20 3.85
CA GLN A 49 -1.49 6.92 4.35
C GLN A 49 -0.23 6.48 3.59
N ILE A 50 -0.26 6.50 2.25
CA ILE A 50 0.90 6.13 1.44
C ILE A 50 2.01 7.19 1.56
N GLU A 51 1.66 8.47 1.60
CA GLU A 51 2.65 9.55 1.80
C GLU A 51 3.39 9.40 3.13
N ARG A 52 2.67 9.03 4.20
CA ARG A 52 3.28 8.75 5.50
C ARG A 52 4.22 7.53 5.45
N MET A 53 3.84 6.47 4.73
CA MET A 53 4.73 5.32 4.54
C MET A 53 5.97 5.71 3.72
N HIS A 54 5.81 6.51 2.66
CA HIS A 54 6.93 7.02 1.85
C HIS A 54 7.92 7.84 2.68
N GLY A 55 7.41 8.65 3.62
CA GLY A 55 8.25 9.39 4.56
C GLY A 55 9.16 8.53 5.45
N THR A 56 8.86 7.23 5.59
CA THR A 56 9.73 6.27 6.30
C THR A 56 10.54 5.42 5.31
N LEU A 57 9.89 4.91 4.27
CA LEU A 57 10.49 3.99 3.30
C LEU A 57 11.66 4.63 2.54
N ILE A 58 11.47 5.85 2.01
CA ILE A 58 12.47 6.51 1.15
C ILE A 58 13.75 6.82 1.93
N PRO A 59 13.71 7.43 3.13
CA PRO A 59 14.93 7.67 3.91
C PRO A 59 15.66 6.40 4.32
N VAL A 60 14.93 5.32 4.66
CA VAL A 60 15.53 4.03 5.04
C VAL A 60 16.27 3.43 3.84
N LEU A 61 15.62 3.38 2.67
CA LEU A 61 16.26 2.89 1.44
C LEU A 61 17.47 3.73 1.07
N ALA A 62 17.35 5.06 1.10
CA ALA A 62 18.46 5.97 0.80
C ALA A 62 19.66 5.75 1.73
N LYS A 63 19.41 5.48 3.02
CA LYS A 63 20.45 5.19 4.00
C LYS A 63 21.11 3.84 3.78
N LEU A 64 20.34 2.80 3.46
CA LEU A 64 20.86 1.46 3.18
C LEU A 64 21.65 1.41 1.86
N SER A 65 21.29 2.25 0.89
CA SER A 65 21.94 2.32 -0.42
C SER A 65 22.98 3.43 -0.54
N ILE A 66 23.51 3.96 0.57
CA ILE A 66 24.41 5.12 0.54
C ILE A 66 25.68 4.87 -0.31
N ASP A 67 26.24 3.66 -0.23
CA ASP A 67 27.45 3.28 -0.98
C ASP A 67 27.15 3.05 -2.48
N TYR A 68 25.95 2.57 -2.79
CA TYR A 68 25.52 2.28 -4.15
C TYR A 68 24.06 2.71 -4.37
N PRO A 69 23.79 4.01 -4.60
CA PRO A 69 22.42 4.53 -4.69
C PRO A 69 21.58 3.85 -5.77
N ALA A 70 22.18 3.48 -6.90
CA ALA A 70 21.50 2.76 -7.99
C ALA A 70 21.03 1.34 -7.61
N LYS A 71 21.54 0.77 -6.51
CA LYS A 71 21.23 -0.60 -6.05
C LYS A 71 20.21 -0.63 -4.90
N TRP A 72 19.46 0.47 -4.68
CA TRP A 72 18.43 0.58 -3.64
C TRP A 72 17.38 -0.55 -3.70
N PHE A 73 17.05 -1.03 -4.91
CA PHE A 73 16.04 -2.07 -5.13
C PHE A 73 16.37 -3.39 -4.39
N LYS A 74 17.65 -3.65 -4.12
CA LYS A 74 18.08 -4.86 -3.39
C LYS A 74 17.58 -4.89 -1.94
N PHE A 75 17.35 -3.72 -1.35
CA PHE A 75 16.95 -3.59 0.05
C PHE A 75 15.42 -3.54 0.22
N VAL A 76 14.64 -3.47 -0.86
CA VAL A 76 13.18 -3.30 -0.80
C VAL A 76 12.51 -4.44 -0.04
N LEU A 77 12.89 -5.69 -0.31
CA LEU A 77 12.31 -6.87 0.34
C LEU A 77 12.59 -6.86 1.84
N ASP A 78 13.82 -6.54 2.25
CA ASP A 78 14.18 -6.46 3.66
C ASP A 78 13.45 -5.33 4.37
N VAL A 79 13.37 -4.15 3.76
CA VAL A 79 12.67 -3.00 4.35
C VAL A 79 11.16 -3.28 4.46
N GLN A 80 10.55 -3.89 3.44
CA GLN A 80 9.14 -4.30 3.50
C GLN A 80 8.90 -5.27 4.66
N ARG A 81 9.77 -6.29 4.81
CA ARG A 81 9.68 -7.24 5.93
C ARG A 81 9.77 -6.49 7.26
N ILE A 82 10.79 -5.64 7.44
CA ILE A 82 10.98 -4.87 8.67
C ILE A 82 9.75 -4.01 8.99
N ILE A 83 9.21 -3.26 8.02
CA ILE A 83 8.01 -2.43 8.22
C ILE A 83 6.81 -3.28 8.67
N ASN A 84 6.63 -4.47 8.09
CA ASN A 84 5.54 -5.37 8.45
C ASN A 84 5.72 -6.04 9.83
N CYS A 85 6.95 -6.08 10.36
CA CYS A 85 7.30 -6.66 11.66
C CYS A 85 7.42 -5.63 12.79
N ILE A 86 7.38 -4.33 12.52
CA ILE A 86 7.51 -3.31 13.57
C ILE A 86 6.19 -3.17 14.31
N VAL A 87 6.24 -3.31 15.64
CA VAL A 87 5.08 -3.07 16.50
C VAL A 87 4.69 -1.60 16.43
N SER A 88 3.45 -1.33 16.03
CA SER A 88 2.92 0.02 16.05
C SER A 88 2.63 0.45 17.50
N ARG A 89 3.12 1.65 17.87
CA ARG A 89 2.90 2.22 19.21
C ARG A 89 1.41 2.34 19.55
N TYR A 90 0.57 2.60 18.56
CA TYR A 90 -0.87 2.85 18.73
C TYR A 90 -1.65 1.55 18.88
N THR A 91 -1.44 0.59 17.97
CA THR A 91 -2.20 -0.67 17.98
C THR A 91 -1.61 -1.71 18.92
N LYS A 92 -0.33 -1.58 19.30
CA LYS A 92 0.45 -2.58 20.07
C LYS A 92 0.70 -3.91 19.33
N PHE A 93 0.33 -3.99 18.06
CA PHE A 93 0.54 -5.13 17.18
C PHE A 93 1.38 -4.74 15.97
N THR A 94 2.01 -5.72 15.33
CA THR A 94 2.65 -5.55 14.03
C THR A 94 1.59 -5.56 12.90
N PRO A 95 1.83 -4.88 11.77
CA PRO A 95 0.96 -5.01 10.60
C PRO A 95 0.76 -6.47 10.15
N PHE A 96 1.79 -7.30 10.25
CA PHE A 96 1.70 -8.72 9.94
C PHE A 96 0.73 -9.47 10.86
N GLU A 97 0.82 -9.24 12.17
CA GLU A 97 -0.10 -9.83 13.16
C GLU A 97 -1.55 -9.40 12.89
N LEU A 98 -1.77 -8.12 12.56
CA LEU A 98 -3.10 -7.62 12.25
C LEU A 98 -3.69 -8.24 10.98
N MET A 99 -2.85 -8.57 10.00
CA MET A 99 -3.27 -9.17 8.74
C MET A 99 -3.53 -10.68 8.87
N THR A 100 -2.68 -11.39 9.61
CA THR A 100 -2.65 -12.87 9.63
C THR A 100 -3.22 -13.48 10.90
N GLY A 101 -3.32 -12.71 11.99
CA GLY A 101 -3.65 -13.21 13.32
C GLY A 101 -2.52 -14.00 13.99
N VAL A 102 -1.34 -14.11 13.36
CA VAL A 102 -0.21 -14.91 13.84
C VAL A 102 0.94 -14.00 14.25
N LYS A 103 1.59 -14.32 15.38
CA LYS A 103 2.84 -13.67 15.78
C LYS A 103 3.99 -14.20 14.95
N MET A 104 4.85 -13.30 14.50
CA MET A 104 6.06 -13.67 13.76
C MET A 104 7.17 -14.13 14.70
#